data_AF-A0A3A4SRK1-F1
#
_entry.id   AF-A0A3A4SRK1-F1
#
_cell.length_a   1.000
_cell.length_b   1.000
_cell.length_c   1.000
_cell.angle_alpha   90.00
_cell.angle_beta   90.00
_cell.angle_gamma   90.00
#
_symmetry.space_group_name_H-M   'P 1'
#
loop_
_entity.id
_entity.type
_entity.pdbx_description
1 polymer ?
#
loop_
_entity_poly.entity_id
_entity_poly.type
_entity_poly.pdbx_seq_one_letter_code
_entity_poly.pdbx_strand_id
1 'polypeptide(L)'
;MKKFFLIFCLFSAFFTLIFISPVAACHFEDVVITADCEGFTISGRACINGNWHEGVDISYNLAVNYTDGSGIETVIPVFGFGTQILQEPGVNDCKPFEISGAWEDEFCGDVFITGTIDLVSINNSSETDAVVLETDIFFCPCGCTRTPGYWKNPKKPWPVEELTIGGVLYSKAALMEKLNLPARGDISIKLFHHLIAAMLNVINVPANNAPSIQLIIEAADAYFTDPTGCDKKCVVALKNALETFNASGKYLCD
;
A
#
# COMPACT_ATOMS: atom_id res chain seq x y z
N MET A 1 46.65 -5.09 5.73
CA MET A 1 47.00 -4.70 4.34
C MET A 1 45.72 -4.78 3.53
N LYS A 2 45.12 -3.76 2.91
CA LYS A 2 45.32 -2.32 2.68
C LYS A 2 43.86 -1.75 2.63
N LYS A 3 43.52 -0.75 3.47
CA LYS A 3 43.31 0.67 3.10
C LYS A 3 42.17 0.87 2.07
N PHE A 4 41.03 1.42 2.51
CA PHE A 4 40.67 2.87 2.51
C PHE A 4 40.08 3.34 1.17
N PHE A 5 38.75 3.54 1.16
CA PHE A 5 37.96 4.48 0.34
C PHE A 5 36.58 4.49 1.02
N LEU A 6 36.28 5.32 2.02
CA LEU A 6 36.29 6.78 2.09
C LEU A 6 35.34 7.44 1.08
N ILE A 7 34.18 7.84 1.62
CA ILE A 7 33.40 9.06 1.30
C ILE A 7 32.83 9.17 -0.12
N PHE A 8 31.51 9.04 -0.20
CA PHE A 8 30.69 10.12 -0.78
C PHE A 8 29.31 10.15 -0.11
N CYS A 9 29.28 10.74 1.09
CA CYS A 9 28.14 11.53 1.52
C CYS A 9 28.08 12.77 0.61
N LEU A 10 27.20 12.73 -0.39
CA LEU A 10 26.56 13.91 -0.99
C LEU A 10 25.09 13.77 -0.55
N PHE A 11 24.69 14.19 0.65
CA PHE A 11 24.33 15.58 0.92
C PHE A 11 24.29 16.47 -0.33
N SER A 12 23.44 16.11 -1.29
CA SER A 12 22.75 17.13 -2.07
C SER A 12 21.62 17.67 -1.19
N ALA A 13 21.99 18.44 -0.17
CA ALA A 13 21.11 19.50 0.30
C ALA A 13 20.99 20.45 -0.89
N PHE A 14 20.00 20.20 -1.75
CA PHE A 14 19.56 21.18 -2.73
C PHE A 14 18.99 22.32 -1.89
N PHE A 15 19.86 23.27 -1.59
CA PHE A 15 19.48 24.55 -1.02
C PHE A 15 18.72 25.26 -2.14
N THR A 16 17.44 24.92 -2.29
CA THR A 16 16.52 25.74 -3.05
C THR A 16 16.53 27.10 -2.36
N LEU A 17 17.09 28.08 -3.06
CA LEU A 17 16.90 29.49 -2.77
C LEU A 17 15.40 29.72 -2.64
N ILE A 18 14.91 29.82 -1.41
CA ILE A 18 13.60 30.35 -1.10
C ILE A 18 13.67 31.83 -1.49
N PHE A 19 13.21 32.13 -2.70
CA PHE A 19 12.82 33.49 -3.05
C PHE A 19 11.60 33.82 -2.18
N ILE A 20 11.84 34.56 -1.10
CA ILE A 20 10.77 35.20 -0.35
C ILE A 20 10.26 36.36 -1.21
N SER A 21 9.20 36.11 -1.97
CA SER A 21 8.28 37.16 -2.39
C SER A 21 7.08 37.14 -1.44
N PRO A 22 6.80 38.22 -0.69
CA PRO A 22 5.61 38.30 0.14
C PRO A 22 4.45 38.84 -0.72
N VAL A 23 3.86 38.01 -1.57
CA VAL A 23 2.64 38.35 -2.32
C VAL A 23 1.82 37.08 -2.52
N ALA A 24 0.68 37.03 -1.86
CA ALA A 24 -0.46 36.16 -2.08
C ALA A 24 -0.30 34.82 -2.86
N ALA A 25 0.55 33.87 -2.44
CA ALA A 25 0.59 32.52 -3.05
C ALA A 25 -0.40 31.53 -2.40
N CYS A 26 -1.42 31.05 -3.15
CA CYS A 26 -2.25 29.93 -2.68
C CYS A 26 -1.34 28.73 -2.34
N HIS A 27 -1.67 27.93 -1.32
CA HIS A 27 -0.86 26.76 -0.93
C HIS A 27 -1.69 25.62 -0.35
N PHE A 28 -1.13 24.42 -0.41
CA PHE A 28 -1.68 23.22 0.21
C PHE A 28 -1.10 22.98 1.62
N GLU A 29 -1.91 22.43 2.53
CA GLU A 29 -1.49 21.92 3.84
C GLU A 29 -2.01 20.49 4.04
N ASP A 30 -1.18 19.66 4.69
CA ASP A 30 -1.53 18.31 5.14
C ASP A 30 -2.16 17.42 4.04
N VAL A 31 -1.67 17.54 2.80
CA VAL A 31 -2.18 16.74 1.68
C VAL A 31 -1.75 15.29 1.83
N VAL A 32 -2.72 14.39 1.80
CA VAL A 32 -2.55 12.95 1.91
C VAL A 32 -3.37 12.26 0.82
N ILE A 33 -2.77 11.27 0.17
CA ILE A 33 -3.46 10.31 -0.69
C ILE A 33 -3.56 8.96 0.04
N THR A 34 -4.75 8.36 0.00
CA THR A 34 -5.00 6.97 0.40
C THR A 34 -5.62 6.23 -0.77
N ALA A 35 -5.22 4.99 -0.99
CA ALA A 35 -5.74 4.16 -2.07
C ALA A 35 -5.86 2.70 -1.62
N ASP A 36 -6.79 2.00 -2.25
CA ASP A 36 -6.96 0.56 -2.16
C ASP A 36 -7.35 -0.01 -3.53
N CYS A 37 -7.88 -1.24 -3.57
CA CYS A 37 -8.26 -1.88 -4.83
C CYS A 37 -9.58 -1.38 -5.42
N GLU A 38 -10.33 -0.55 -4.70
CA GLU A 38 -11.63 -0.04 -5.12
C GLU A 38 -11.52 1.43 -5.57
N GLY A 39 -10.64 2.22 -4.96
CA GLY A 39 -10.46 3.61 -5.35
C GLY A 39 -9.33 4.34 -4.63
N PHE A 40 -9.40 5.65 -4.72
CA PHE A 40 -8.53 6.58 -4.00
C PHE A 40 -9.33 7.70 -3.35
N THR A 41 -8.67 8.31 -2.36
CA THR A 41 -9.08 9.56 -1.73
C THR A 41 -7.84 10.42 -1.55
N ILE A 42 -7.89 11.65 -2.07
CA ILE A 42 -6.94 12.72 -1.76
C ILE A 42 -7.66 13.68 -0.82
N SER A 43 -7.04 14.01 0.30
CA SER A 43 -7.58 14.96 1.26
C SER A 43 -6.49 15.89 1.74
N GLY A 44 -6.88 17.06 2.23
CA GLY A 44 -5.95 18.05 2.76
C GLY A 44 -6.65 19.37 2.99
N ARG A 45 -5.89 20.45 3.07
CA ARG A 45 -6.42 21.81 3.16
C ARG A 45 -5.81 22.68 2.07
N ALA A 46 -6.63 23.55 1.48
CA ALA A 46 -6.20 24.55 0.52
C ALA A 46 -6.33 25.95 1.15
N CYS A 47 -5.26 26.73 1.04
CA CYS A 47 -5.10 28.03 1.69
C CYS A 47 -4.97 29.15 0.65
N ILE A 48 -5.56 30.32 0.94
CA ILE A 48 -5.52 31.52 0.08
C ILE A 48 -5.28 32.75 0.96
N ASN A 49 -4.40 33.65 0.52
CA ASN A 49 -3.79 34.74 1.29
C ASN A 49 -4.72 35.88 1.71
N GLY A 50 -5.60 35.60 2.65
CA GLY A 50 -6.18 36.58 3.56
C GLY A 50 -7.08 37.66 2.98
N ASN A 51 -7.38 37.64 1.68
CA ASN A 51 -8.54 38.31 1.08
C ASN A 51 -9.20 37.39 0.06
N TRP A 52 -10.53 37.29 0.14
CA TRP A 52 -11.34 36.41 -0.70
C TRP A 52 -11.42 36.91 -2.15
N HIS A 53 -11.07 36.04 -3.09
CA HIS A 53 -11.49 36.12 -4.49
C HIS A 53 -12.27 34.85 -4.82
N GLU A 54 -13.26 34.95 -5.72
CA GLU A 54 -14.14 33.83 -6.05
C GLU A 54 -13.35 32.66 -6.68
N GLY A 55 -13.24 31.58 -5.90
CA GLY A 55 -12.92 30.23 -6.35
C GLY A 55 -11.44 29.93 -6.58
N VAL A 56 -11.03 28.75 -6.13
CA VAL A 56 -9.82 28.04 -6.55
C VAL A 56 -10.23 26.82 -7.35
N ASP A 57 -9.43 26.47 -8.35
CA ASP A 57 -9.52 25.21 -9.06
C ASP A 57 -8.44 24.28 -8.50
N ILE A 58 -8.88 23.11 -8.04
CA ILE A 58 -7.99 21.99 -7.75
C ILE A 58 -8.00 21.10 -9.00
N SER A 59 -6.84 20.63 -9.41
CA SER A 59 -6.71 19.63 -10.47
C SER A 59 -5.67 18.59 -10.06
N TYR A 60 -5.80 17.36 -10.55
CA TYR A 60 -4.87 16.30 -10.18
C TYR A 60 -4.60 15.39 -11.36
N ASN A 61 -3.44 14.73 -11.32
CA ASN A 61 -3.02 13.75 -12.30
C ASN A 61 -2.41 12.58 -11.54
N LEU A 62 -3.01 11.40 -11.67
CA LEU A 62 -2.57 10.19 -10.99
C LEU A 62 -2.05 9.20 -12.03
N ALA A 63 -0.98 8.51 -11.67
CA ALA A 63 -0.51 7.33 -12.36
C ALA A 63 -0.64 6.15 -11.39
N VAL A 64 -1.35 5.12 -11.83
CA VAL A 64 -1.41 3.83 -11.15
C VAL A 64 -0.22 3.02 -11.64
N ASN A 65 0.68 2.66 -10.72
CA ASN A 65 1.78 1.76 -11.00
C ASN A 65 1.44 0.42 -10.36
N TYR A 66 1.49 -0.66 -11.13
CA TYR A 66 1.27 -1.98 -10.57
C TYR A 66 2.24 -3.03 -11.13
N THR A 67 2.56 -4.01 -10.30
CA THR A 67 3.36 -5.17 -10.64
C THR A 67 2.54 -6.42 -10.43
N ASP A 68 2.28 -7.17 -11.49
CA ASP A 68 1.54 -8.42 -11.40
C ASP A 68 2.37 -9.56 -10.77
N GLY A 69 1.76 -10.71 -10.54
CA GLY A 69 2.47 -11.90 -10.04
C GLY A 69 3.56 -12.45 -10.98
N SER A 70 3.73 -11.88 -12.17
CA SER A 70 4.82 -12.19 -13.10
C SER A 70 6.01 -11.23 -12.97
N GLY A 71 5.90 -10.18 -12.15
CA GLY A 71 6.94 -9.18 -11.94
C GLY A 71 6.99 -8.10 -13.03
N ILE A 72 5.95 -7.98 -13.86
CA ILE A 72 5.89 -6.96 -14.91
C ILE A 72 5.29 -5.68 -14.34
N GLU A 73 6.08 -4.61 -14.33
CA GLU A 73 5.62 -3.26 -14.00
C GLU A 73 4.81 -2.68 -15.16
N THR A 74 3.60 -2.22 -14.85
CA THR A 74 2.73 -1.49 -15.77
C THR A 74 2.32 -0.17 -15.15
N VAL A 75 2.32 0.89 -15.97
CA VAL A 75 1.88 2.23 -15.56
C VAL A 75 0.65 2.61 -16.35
N ILE A 76 -0.47 2.82 -15.66
CA ILE A 76 -1.72 3.31 -16.25
C ILE A 76 -1.88 4.78 -15.84
N PRO A 77 -1.80 5.72 -16.79
CA PRO A 77 -2.10 7.11 -16.50
C PRO A 77 -3.61 7.28 -16.30
N VAL A 78 -4.00 7.83 -15.15
CA VAL A 78 -5.38 8.18 -14.80
C VAL A 78 -5.47 9.72 -14.75
N PHE A 79 -6.01 10.30 -15.81
CA PHE A 79 -6.23 11.75 -15.89
C PHE A 79 -7.57 12.12 -15.23
N GLY A 80 -7.56 12.32 -13.92
CA GLY A 80 -8.73 12.80 -13.18
C GLY A 80 -8.80 14.32 -13.16
N PHE A 81 -9.55 14.94 -14.08
CA PHE A 81 -9.85 16.38 -13.98
C PHE A 81 -11.05 16.59 -13.06
N GLY A 82 -10.81 16.85 -11.78
CA GLY A 82 -11.86 17.20 -10.83
C GLY A 82 -11.65 18.61 -10.28
N THR A 83 -12.41 19.59 -10.79
CA THR A 83 -12.39 20.96 -10.25
C THR A 83 -13.33 21.06 -9.05
N GLN A 84 -12.78 21.24 -7.86
CA GLN A 84 -13.58 21.62 -6.69
C GLN A 84 -13.46 23.12 -6.46
N ILE A 85 -14.56 23.84 -6.71
CA ILE A 85 -14.62 25.26 -6.38
C ILE A 85 -14.97 25.40 -4.89
N LEU A 86 -13.99 25.80 -4.10
CA LEU A 86 -14.23 26.21 -2.72
C LEU A 86 -14.76 27.65 -2.74
N GLN A 87 -16.09 27.82 -2.56
CA GLN A 87 -16.78 29.11 -2.54
C GLN A 87 -17.39 29.37 -1.15
N GLU A 88 -16.71 30.12 -0.28
CA GLU A 88 -17.28 30.64 0.97
C GLU A 88 -16.57 31.90 1.49
N PRO A 89 -17.18 33.09 1.51
CA PRO A 89 -16.55 34.29 2.04
C PRO A 89 -16.11 34.13 3.51
N GLY A 90 -14.80 34.14 3.77
CA GLY A 90 -14.24 33.97 5.12
C GLY A 90 -12.72 34.21 5.18
N VAL A 91 -12.32 35.23 5.93
CA VAL A 91 -10.93 35.71 6.01
C VAL A 91 -10.04 34.69 6.74
N ASN A 92 -8.92 34.28 6.12
CA ASN A 92 -7.76 33.59 6.72
C ASN A 92 -7.87 32.11 7.14
N ASP A 93 -8.83 31.31 6.65
CA ASP A 93 -8.85 29.88 7.02
C ASP A 93 -8.67 28.96 5.82
N CYS A 94 -7.72 28.02 5.95
CA CYS A 94 -7.49 26.97 4.97
C CYS A 94 -8.70 26.03 4.95
N LYS A 95 -9.28 25.83 3.77
CA LYS A 95 -10.49 25.05 3.59
C LYS A 95 -10.13 23.58 3.36
N PRO A 96 -10.74 22.64 4.10
CA PRO A 96 -10.52 21.23 3.82
C PRO A 96 -11.09 20.88 2.45
N PHE A 97 -10.42 19.98 1.76
CA PHE A 97 -10.92 19.37 0.53
C PHE A 97 -10.80 17.85 0.64
N GLU A 98 -11.67 17.17 -0.09
CA GLU A 98 -11.65 15.73 -0.24
C GLU A 98 -12.07 15.41 -1.68
N ILE A 99 -11.22 14.68 -2.38
CA ILE A 99 -11.45 14.24 -3.75
C ILE A 99 -11.29 12.73 -3.75
N SER A 100 -12.34 12.01 -4.13
CA SER A 100 -12.32 10.56 -4.22
C SER A 100 -12.81 10.10 -5.58
N GLY A 101 -12.34 8.93 -5.98
CA GLY A 101 -12.72 8.28 -7.24
C GLY A 101 -12.54 6.78 -7.14
N ALA A 102 -13.39 6.05 -7.83
CA ALA A 102 -13.21 4.61 -8.02
C ALA A 102 -12.26 4.36 -9.19
N TRP A 103 -11.58 3.22 -9.16
CA TRP A 103 -10.83 2.76 -10.32
C TRP A 103 -11.79 2.21 -11.38
N GLU A 104 -11.53 2.50 -12.65
CA GLU A 104 -12.32 1.92 -13.76
C GLU A 104 -11.90 0.47 -14.05
N ASP A 105 -10.66 0.12 -13.69
CA ASP A 105 -10.06 -1.20 -13.92
C ASP A 105 -9.87 -1.96 -12.61
N GLU A 106 -10.02 -3.28 -12.67
CA GLU A 106 -9.63 -4.18 -11.58
C GLU A 106 -8.13 -4.43 -11.63
N PHE A 107 -7.42 -4.07 -10.55
CA PHE A 107 -5.99 -4.33 -10.43
C PHE A 107 -5.71 -5.69 -9.79
N CYS A 108 -4.56 -6.26 -10.16
CA CYS A 108 -4.08 -7.53 -9.64
C CYS A 108 -2.57 -7.42 -9.39
N GLY A 109 -2.14 -7.73 -8.17
CA GLY A 109 -0.75 -7.69 -7.73
C GLY A 109 -0.44 -6.53 -6.79
N ASP A 110 0.82 -6.10 -6.78
CA ASP A 110 1.28 -4.96 -6.00
C ASP A 110 0.92 -3.67 -6.72
N VAL A 111 0.28 -2.73 -6.04
CA VAL A 111 -0.17 -1.46 -6.59
C VAL A 111 0.34 -0.32 -5.71
N PHE A 112 0.78 0.77 -6.33
CA PHE A 112 1.03 2.04 -5.65
C PHE A 112 0.69 3.20 -6.59
N ILE A 113 0.25 4.31 -6.02
CA ILE A 113 -0.17 5.48 -6.76
C ILE A 113 0.90 6.53 -6.66
N THR A 114 1.23 7.15 -7.79
CA THR A 114 2.06 8.36 -7.85
C THR A 114 1.30 9.45 -8.58
N GLY A 115 1.57 10.72 -8.31
CA GLY A 115 0.93 11.77 -9.08
C GLY A 115 1.29 13.16 -8.63
N THR A 116 0.57 14.13 -9.19
CA THR A 116 0.61 15.52 -8.76
C THR A 116 -0.81 16.02 -8.51
N ILE A 117 -0.95 16.89 -7.54
CA ILE A 117 -2.15 17.72 -7.34
C ILE A 117 -1.74 19.17 -7.40
N ASP A 118 -2.46 19.92 -8.21
CA ASP A 118 -2.21 21.32 -8.53
C ASP A 118 -3.38 22.17 -8.04
N LEU A 119 -3.06 23.25 -7.33
CA LEU A 119 -3.97 24.30 -6.93
C LEU A 119 -3.74 25.49 -7.84
N VAL A 120 -4.79 26.03 -8.46
CA VAL A 120 -4.72 27.21 -9.33
C VAL A 120 -5.80 28.20 -8.90
N SER A 121 -5.41 29.47 -8.70
CA SER A 121 -6.39 30.54 -8.47
C SER A 121 -7.16 30.84 -9.78
N ILE A 122 -8.49 30.82 -9.73
CA ILE A 122 -9.35 31.03 -10.92
C ILE A 122 -9.14 32.42 -11.54
N ASN A 123 -8.77 33.41 -10.71
CA ASN A 123 -8.61 34.79 -11.13
C ASN A 123 -7.16 35.17 -11.43
N ASN A 124 -6.19 34.31 -11.09
CA ASN A 124 -4.78 34.53 -11.34
C ASN A 124 -4.05 33.20 -11.53
N SER A 125 -3.93 32.74 -12.77
CA SER A 125 -3.24 31.49 -13.10
C SER A 125 -1.73 31.49 -12.80
N SER A 126 -1.17 32.61 -12.32
CA SER A 126 0.21 32.67 -11.80
C SER A 126 0.32 32.35 -10.30
N GLU A 127 -0.80 32.29 -9.58
CA GLU A 127 -0.87 31.79 -8.20
C GLU A 127 -1.21 30.32 -8.22
N THR A 128 -0.17 29.49 -8.09
CA THR A 128 -0.28 28.04 -8.13
C THR A 128 0.52 27.39 -7.02
N ASP A 129 0.07 26.23 -6.57
CA ASP A 129 0.85 25.31 -5.74
C ASP A 129 0.71 23.89 -6.26
N ALA A 130 1.73 23.06 -6.05
CA ALA A 130 1.74 21.69 -6.55
C ALA A 130 2.37 20.76 -5.50
N VAL A 131 1.69 19.65 -5.23
CA VAL A 131 2.15 18.62 -4.30
C VAL A 131 2.30 17.30 -5.05
N VAL A 132 3.44 16.61 -4.82
CA VAL A 132 3.65 15.25 -5.30
C VAL A 132 2.93 14.29 -4.36
N LEU A 133 2.15 13.38 -4.94
CA LEU A 133 1.40 12.34 -4.25
C LEU A 133 2.08 11.00 -4.45
N GLU A 134 2.20 10.23 -3.37
CA GLU A 134 2.69 8.85 -3.38
C GLU A 134 1.99 8.05 -2.27
N THR A 135 1.57 6.83 -2.58
CA THR A 135 1.04 5.88 -1.58
C THR A 135 2.09 4.82 -1.25
N ASP A 136 1.95 4.19 -0.08
CA ASP A 136 2.58 2.89 0.15
C ASP A 136 2.05 1.85 -0.84
N ILE A 137 2.83 0.77 -1.02
CA ILE A 137 2.40 -0.40 -1.80
C ILE A 137 1.27 -1.11 -1.07
N PHE A 138 0.18 -1.38 -1.79
CA PHE A 138 -0.92 -2.24 -1.34
C PHE A 138 -1.13 -3.39 -2.33
N PHE A 139 -1.69 -4.51 -1.83
CA PHE A 139 -1.89 -5.71 -2.63
C PHE A 139 -3.34 -5.88 -3.05
N CYS A 140 -3.58 -6.08 -4.34
CA CYS A 140 -4.87 -6.44 -4.92
C CYS A 140 -4.91 -7.91 -5.34
N PRO A 141 -5.85 -8.71 -4.82
CA PRO A 141 -5.90 -10.14 -5.11
C PRO A 141 -6.26 -10.40 -6.57
N CYS A 142 -5.43 -11.20 -7.24
CA CYS A 142 -5.63 -11.67 -8.61
C CYS A 142 -6.67 -12.78 -8.75
N GLY A 143 -7.36 -13.09 -7.66
CA GLY A 143 -8.33 -14.17 -7.57
C GLY A 143 -8.54 -14.59 -6.12
N CYS A 144 -9.09 -15.79 -5.94
CA CYS A 144 -9.43 -16.30 -4.63
C CYS A 144 -8.24 -16.33 -3.66
N THR A 145 -8.39 -15.69 -2.49
CA THR A 145 -7.59 -16.02 -1.30
C THR A 145 -8.49 -16.57 -0.21
N ARG A 146 -7.93 -17.43 0.64
CA ARG A 146 -8.67 -18.18 1.66
C ARG A 146 -7.96 -18.08 3.01
N THR A 147 -8.75 -17.91 4.06
CA THR A 147 -8.25 -17.82 5.42
C THR A 147 -7.79 -19.19 5.95
N PRO A 148 -6.99 -19.25 7.03
CA PRO A 148 -6.59 -20.52 7.64
C PRO A 148 -7.76 -21.45 7.98
N GLY A 149 -8.92 -20.89 8.34
CA GLY A 149 -10.13 -21.67 8.64
C GLY A 149 -10.68 -22.45 7.44
N TYR A 150 -10.52 -21.93 6.22
CA TYR A 150 -10.88 -22.66 4.99
C TYR A 150 -9.95 -23.86 4.79
N TRP A 151 -8.64 -23.63 4.85
CA TRP A 151 -7.63 -24.66 4.62
C TRP A 151 -7.63 -25.75 5.70
N LYS A 152 -8.05 -25.41 6.92
CA LYS A 152 -8.25 -26.36 8.02
C LYS A 152 -9.43 -27.33 7.81
N ASN A 153 -10.30 -27.09 6.83
CA ASN A 153 -11.44 -27.97 6.58
C ASN A 153 -11.01 -29.21 5.78
N PRO A 154 -11.13 -30.44 6.32
CA PRO A 154 -10.72 -31.66 5.63
C PRO A 154 -11.48 -31.92 4.32
N LYS A 155 -12.66 -31.31 4.15
CA LYS A 155 -13.47 -31.44 2.93
C LYS A 155 -12.99 -30.52 1.80
N LYS A 156 -12.07 -29.59 2.06
CA LYS A 156 -11.54 -28.68 1.06
C LYS A 156 -10.25 -29.25 0.46
N PRO A 157 -10.13 -29.33 -0.87
CA PRO A 157 -8.93 -29.85 -1.50
C PRO A 157 -7.77 -28.88 -1.22
N TRP A 158 -6.61 -29.42 -0.87
CA TRP A 158 -5.37 -28.66 -0.88
C TRP A 158 -4.73 -28.81 -2.27
N PRO A 159 -4.12 -27.76 -2.82
CA PRO A 159 -3.43 -27.86 -4.11
C PRO A 159 -2.17 -28.72 -4.06
N VAL A 160 -1.60 -28.95 -2.86
CA VAL A 160 -0.41 -29.76 -2.61
C VAL A 160 -0.57 -30.61 -1.34
N GLU A 161 0.22 -31.67 -1.24
CA GLU A 161 0.20 -32.61 -0.11
C GLU A 161 1.32 -32.36 0.92
N GLU A 162 2.23 -31.42 0.65
CA GLU A 162 3.33 -31.06 1.55
C GLU A 162 3.75 -29.59 1.36
N LEU A 163 4.31 -28.99 2.41
CA LEU A 163 4.95 -27.68 2.39
C LEU A 163 6.24 -27.73 3.22
N THR A 164 7.25 -26.99 2.80
CA THR A 164 8.44 -26.73 3.61
C THR A 164 8.23 -25.43 4.38
N ILE A 165 8.34 -25.48 5.71
CA ILE A 165 8.25 -24.30 6.57
C ILE A 165 9.44 -24.29 7.53
N GLY A 166 10.20 -23.19 7.58
CA GLY A 166 11.38 -23.05 8.43
C GLY A 166 12.45 -24.11 8.14
N GLY A 167 12.59 -24.52 6.88
CA GLY A 167 13.48 -25.60 6.45
C GLY A 167 13.00 -27.03 6.78
N VAL A 168 11.81 -27.21 7.37
CA VAL A 168 11.24 -28.53 7.69
C VAL A 168 10.14 -28.87 6.70
N LEU A 169 10.24 -30.02 6.04
CA LEU A 169 9.20 -30.56 5.18
C LEU A 169 8.08 -31.16 6.05
N TYR A 170 6.86 -30.64 5.90
CA TYR A 170 5.67 -31.13 6.56
C TYR A 170 4.68 -31.72 5.56
N SER A 171 4.17 -32.92 5.85
CA SER A 171 3.00 -33.44 5.15
C SER A 171 1.75 -32.64 5.50
N LYS A 172 0.75 -32.69 4.63
CA LYS A 172 -0.58 -32.11 4.88
C LYS A 172 -1.18 -32.55 6.20
N ALA A 173 -1.04 -33.83 6.57
CA ALA A 173 -1.52 -34.33 7.86
C ALA A 173 -0.85 -33.59 9.04
N ALA A 174 0.48 -33.43 9.00
CA ALA A 174 1.21 -32.68 10.02
C ALA A 174 0.84 -31.18 10.02
N LEU A 175 0.68 -30.56 8.86
CA LEU A 175 0.24 -29.16 8.75
C LEU A 175 -1.18 -28.97 9.27
N MET A 176 -2.07 -29.93 9.04
CA MET A 176 -3.42 -29.93 9.58
C MET A 176 -3.41 -30.03 11.11
N GLU A 177 -2.54 -30.85 11.71
CA GLU A 177 -2.35 -30.85 13.17
C GLU A 177 -1.90 -29.48 13.68
N LYS A 178 -0.95 -28.82 12.99
CA LYS A 178 -0.49 -27.48 13.33
C LYS A 178 -1.59 -26.42 13.21
N LEU A 179 -2.39 -26.44 12.14
CA LEU A 179 -3.59 -25.58 11.97
C LEU A 179 -4.66 -25.85 13.04
N ASN A 180 -4.67 -27.06 13.62
CA ASN A 180 -5.57 -27.41 14.71
C ASN A 180 -5.10 -26.95 16.09
N LEU A 181 -3.83 -26.57 16.25
CA LEU A 181 -3.33 -26.07 17.54
C LEU A 181 -4.09 -24.81 17.97
N PRO A 182 -4.57 -24.74 19.22
CA PRO A 182 -5.26 -23.56 19.71
C PRO A 182 -4.23 -22.45 19.96
N ALA A 183 -4.35 -21.33 19.24
CA ALA A 183 -3.38 -20.24 19.35
C ALA A 183 -3.30 -19.65 20.77
N ARG A 184 -4.41 -19.54 21.52
CA ARG A 184 -4.47 -19.04 22.92
C ARG A 184 -3.67 -17.76 23.22
N GLY A 185 -3.48 -16.90 22.22
CA GLY A 185 -2.69 -15.66 22.34
C GLY A 185 -1.22 -15.79 21.95
N ASP A 186 -0.72 -16.99 21.67
CA ASP A 186 0.59 -17.23 21.08
C ASP A 186 0.61 -16.73 19.63
N ILE A 187 1.41 -15.70 19.39
CA ILE A 187 1.52 -15.07 18.08
C ILE A 187 2.28 -15.96 17.08
N SER A 188 3.20 -16.81 17.54
CA SER A 188 3.96 -17.71 16.67
C SER A 188 3.04 -18.76 16.03
N ILE A 189 2.08 -19.29 16.81
CA ILE A 189 1.07 -20.22 16.30
C ILE A 189 0.16 -19.52 15.28
N LYS A 190 -0.28 -18.28 15.56
CA LYS A 190 -1.08 -17.50 14.60
C LYS A 190 -0.29 -17.23 13.31
N LEU A 191 0.98 -16.83 13.42
CA LEU A 191 1.85 -16.62 12.27
C LEU A 191 1.95 -17.91 11.43
N PHE A 192 2.18 -19.06 12.07
CA PHE A 192 2.26 -20.35 11.38
C PHE A 192 0.96 -20.68 10.62
N HIS A 193 -0.19 -20.42 11.22
CA HIS A 193 -1.50 -20.63 10.57
C HIS A 193 -1.65 -19.77 9.32
N HIS A 194 -1.30 -18.48 9.43
CA HIS A 194 -1.41 -17.55 8.30
C HIS A 194 -0.36 -17.80 7.22
N LEU A 195 0.84 -18.27 7.59
CA LEU A 195 1.88 -18.68 6.64
C LEU A 195 1.41 -19.87 5.79
N ILE A 196 0.88 -20.92 6.42
CA ILE A 196 0.31 -22.06 5.67
C ILE A 196 -0.76 -21.59 4.70
N ALA A 197 -1.70 -20.78 5.17
CA ALA A 197 -2.79 -20.29 4.32
C ALA A 197 -2.26 -19.45 3.14
N ALA A 198 -1.25 -18.60 3.38
CA ALA A 198 -0.68 -17.75 2.36
C ALA A 198 0.04 -18.56 1.28
N MET A 199 0.87 -19.51 1.69
CA MET A 199 1.55 -20.43 0.77
C MET A 199 0.55 -21.22 -0.08
N LEU A 200 -0.53 -21.74 0.53
CA LEU A 200 -1.57 -22.46 -0.21
C LEU A 200 -2.35 -21.54 -1.16
N ASN A 201 -2.60 -20.28 -0.79
CA ASN A 201 -3.26 -19.30 -1.66
C ASN A 201 -2.42 -18.97 -2.89
N VAL A 202 -1.12 -18.76 -2.70
CA VAL A 202 -0.16 -18.54 -3.80
C VAL A 202 -0.07 -19.76 -4.71
N ILE A 203 0.00 -20.97 -4.16
CA ILE A 203 0.06 -22.19 -4.98
C ILE A 203 -1.26 -22.41 -5.73
N ASN A 204 -2.40 -22.15 -5.08
CA ASN A 204 -3.73 -22.35 -5.68
C ASN A 204 -4.02 -21.33 -6.79
N VAL A 205 -3.55 -20.10 -6.63
CA VAL A 205 -3.66 -19.02 -7.63
C VAL A 205 -2.27 -18.36 -7.77
N PRO A 206 -1.40 -18.85 -8.67
CA PRO A 206 -0.03 -18.34 -8.81
C PRO A 206 0.07 -16.84 -9.08
N ALA A 207 -0.95 -16.24 -9.70
CA ALA A 207 -1.02 -14.80 -9.93
C ALA A 207 -1.06 -13.97 -8.62
N ASN A 208 -1.49 -14.57 -7.49
CA ASN A 208 -1.44 -13.91 -6.18
C ASN A 208 -0.02 -13.77 -5.62
N ASN A 209 1.01 -14.31 -6.29
CA ASN A 209 2.39 -14.22 -5.85
C ASN A 209 3.06 -12.89 -6.20
N ALA A 210 2.49 -11.78 -5.75
CA ALA A 210 3.10 -10.48 -5.95
C ALA A 210 4.39 -10.33 -5.11
N PRO A 211 5.37 -9.52 -5.53
CA PRO A 211 6.64 -9.35 -4.83
C PRO A 211 6.51 -9.04 -3.34
N SER A 212 5.59 -8.16 -2.94
CA SER A 212 5.37 -7.79 -1.54
C SER A 212 4.93 -9.00 -0.71
N ILE A 213 4.04 -9.84 -1.25
CA ILE A 213 3.54 -11.04 -0.58
C ILE A 213 4.63 -12.11 -0.45
N GLN A 214 5.41 -12.31 -1.52
CA GLN A 214 6.54 -13.24 -1.52
C GLN A 214 7.56 -12.86 -0.42
N LEU A 215 7.91 -11.57 -0.30
CA LEU A 215 8.81 -11.08 0.75
C LEU A 215 8.27 -11.34 2.16
N ILE A 216 6.96 -11.17 2.37
CA ILE A 216 6.33 -11.43 3.67
C ILE A 216 6.33 -12.94 3.98
N ILE A 217 6.06 -13.79 3.00
CA ILE A 217 6.10 -15.25 3.13
C ILE A 217 7.52 -15.70 3.50
N GLU A 218 8.54 -15.20 2.79
CA GLU A 218 9.95 -15.53 3.06
C GLU A 218 10.40 -15.06 4.45
N ALA A 219 10.01 -13.86 4.87
CA ALA A 219 10.32 -13.35 6.21
C ALA A 219 9.64 -14.17 7.31
N ALA A 220 8.39 -14.59 7.10
CA ALA A 220 7.67 -15.47 8.02
C ALA A 220 8.27 -16.89 8.06
N ASP A 221 8.72 -17.42 6.93
CA ASP A 221 9.42 -18.70 6.86
C ASP A 221 10.78 -18.68 7.58
N ALA A 222 11.55 -17.61 7.35
CA ALA A 222 12.83 -17.36 8.03
C ALA A 222 12.66 -17.31 9.56
N TYR A 223 11.58 -16.72 10.06
CA TYR A 223 11.27 -16.72 11.50
C TYR A 223 11.16 -18.15 12.07
N PHE A 224 10.60 -19.10 11.32
CA PHE A 224 10.51 -20.50 11.77
C PHE A 224 11.83 -21.27 11.62
N THR A 225 12.80 -20.74 10.86
CA THR A 225 14.18 -21.25 10.83
C THR A 225 14.97 -20.75 12.04
N ASP A 226 14.91 -19.44 12.33
CA ASP A 226 15.59 -18.80 13.45
C ASP A 226 14.70 -17.69 14.07
N PRO A 227 14.01 -17.98 15.18
CA PRO A 227 13.13 -17.01 15.83
C PRO A 227 13.85 -15.79 16.44
N THR A 228 15.19 -15.83 16.58
CA THR A 228 15.95 -14.75 17.26
C THR A 228 16.09 -13.49 16.40
N GLY A 229 15.94 -13.61 15.08
CA GLY A 229 16.05 -12.50 14.14
C GLY A 229 14.85 -11.55 14.10
N CYS A 230 13.73 -11.88 14.76
CA CYS A 230 12.49 -11.13 14.68
C CYS A 230 11.85 -11.03 16.07
N ASP A 231 11.81 -9.81 16.61
CA ASP A 231 11.17 -9.56 17.91
C ASP A 231 9.64 -9.71 17.85
N LYS A 232 8.98 -9.60 19.01
CA LYS A 232 7.52 -9.75 19.08
C LYS A 232 6.77 -8.77 18.17
N LYS A 233 7.25 -7.55 17.99
CA LYS A 233 6.60 -6.53 17.15
C LYS A 233 6.70 -6.94 15.68
N CYS A 234 7.88 -7.40 15.27
CA CYS A 234 8.12 -7.97 13.95
C CYS A 234 7.20 -9.18 13.66
N VAL A 235 7.08 -10.14 14.59
CA VAL A 235 6.21 -11.32 14.40
C VAL A 235 4.72 -10.93 14.29
N VAL A 236 4.29 -9.93 15.05
CA VAL A 236 2.92 -9.37 14.93
C VAL A 236 2.72 -8.72 13.56
N ALA A 237 3.69 -7.96 13.06
CA ALA A 237 3.61 -7.32 11.74
C ALA A 237 3.50 -8.37 10.62
N LEU A 238 4.36 -9.40 10.63
CA LEU A 238 4.30 -10.50 9.67
C LEU A 238 2.94 -11.21 9.72
N LYS A 239 2.45 -11.53 10.93
CA LYS A 239 1.16 -12.20 11.10
C LYS A 239 0.02 -11.35 10.53
N ASN A 240 0.02 -10.05 10.80
CA ASN A 240 -1.06 -9.16 10.35
C ASN A 240 -1.02 -8.99 8.83
N ALA A 241 0.16 -8.85 8.23
CA ALA A 241 0.32 -8.74 6.78
C ALA A 241 -0.21 -10.00 6.06
N LEU A 242 0.16 -11.19 6.54
CA LEU A 242 -0.36 -12.45 5.99
C LEU A 242 -1.86 -12.62 6.26
N GLU A 243 -2.38 -12.15 7.39
CA GLU A 243 -3.83 -12.18 7.65
C GLU A 243 -4.60 -11.32 6.65
N THR A 244 -4.13 -10.09 6.40
CA THR A 244 -4.71 -9.19 5.40
C THR A 244 -4.73 -9.84 4.02
N PHE A 245 -3.60 -10.37 3.56
CA PHE A 245 -3.51 -11.11 2.30
C PHE A 245 -4.50 -12.30 2.21
N ASN A 246 -4.56 -13.12 3.26
CA ASN A 246 -5.43 -14.29 3.28
C ASN A 246 -6.94 -13.93 3.32
N ALA A 247 -7.28 -12.68 3.61
CA ALA A 247 -8.66 -12.19 3.66
C ALA A 247 -9.05 -11.36 2.43
N SER A 248 -8.10 -10.82 1.66
CA SER A 248 -8.35 -9.85 0.59
C SER A 248 -9.19 -10.40 -0.57
N GLY A 249 -8.89 -11.58 -1.08
CA GLY A 249 -9.58 -12.23 -2.20
C GLY A 249 -10.70 -13.17 -1.79
N LYS A 250 -11.15 -13.13 -0.53
CA LYS A 250 -12.15 -14.08 -0.02
C LYS A 250 -13.50 -13.94 -0.71
N TYR A 251 -13.84 -12.77 -1.24
CA TYR A 251 -15.11 -12.53 -1.92
C TYR A 251 -15.09 -12.96 -3.39
N LEU A 252 -13.90 -13.20 -3.96
CA LEU A 252 -13.70 -13.62 -5.35
C LEU A 252 -13.85 -15.15 -5.52
N CYS A 253 -14.54 -15.81 -4.60
CA CYS A 253 -14.36 -17.23 -4.28
C CYS A 253 -15.56 -18.14 -4.59
N ASP A 254 -16.56 -17.59 -5.27
CA ASP A 254 -17.88 -18.20 -5.51
C ASP A 254 -17.97 -18.88 -6.88
#